data_AF-A0A4Q3T7H4-F1
#
_entry.id   AF-A0A4Q3T7H4-F1
#
_cell.length_a   1.000
_cell.length_b   1.000
_cell.length_c   1.000
_cell.angle_alpha   90.00
_cell.angle_beta   90.00
_cell.angle_gamma   90.00
#
_symmetry.space_group_name_H-M   'P 1'
#
loop_
_entity.id
_entity.type
_entity.pdbx_description
1 polymer ?
#
loop_
_entity_poly.entity_id
_entity_poly.type
_entity_poly.pdbx_seq_one_letter_code
_entity_poly.pdbx_strand_id
1 'polypeptide(L)'
;MTGPTGRTVTLVLTEKKTEDGAALVASGLIDAQLQTYHYTFKGGAVEHWAPRFSYAGFRYMQVEGLGEAPGEDFVTAEIIHSDVAPIGAFESGSDLLNRIQQASQNALLNNMHGMMSDTPSLEKNGWTGDAQASAAAAGVNFGMVRVWTKWLADFRDAQAVSGELPEIVPSTPYYGFDQTPGWSYIWGPTPSWDAAMFVISDDMLRHYGDARIIASMYEAQKRLVDYTSTFITAPDFTYAKGLGDYAGKGPFGPVDATASAYYFYMVSMLSRNAATLGKTDDAARYEAIAAQVREAYNRKYWDAQTHRYVTRAIENG
;
A
#
# COMPACT_ATOMS: atom_id res chain seq x y z
N MET A 1 3.02 15.42 33.63
CA MET A 1 2.93 14.26 34.56
C MET A 1 3.86 14.47 35.75
N THR A 2 3.53 13.93 36.93
CA THR A 2 4.38 13.97 38.14
C THR A 2 4.60 12.57 38.69
N GLY A 3 5.79 12.28 39.17
CA GLY A 3 6.12 11.00 39.80
C GLY A 3 7.42 11.09 40.60
N PRO A 4 7.67 10.19 41.56
CA PRO A 4 8.94 10.15 42.28
C PRO A 4 10.08 9.72 41.34
N THR A 5 11.28 10.20 41.63
CA THR A 5 12.50 9.84 40.90
C THR A 5 12.64 8.33 40.74
N GLY A 6 12.89 7.88 39.52
CA GLY A 6 13.11 6.46 39.21
C GLY A 6 11.84 5.63 39.02
N ARG A 7 10.65 6.17 39.26
CA ARG A 7 9.40 5.50 38.85
C ARG A 7 9.30 5.50 37.33
N THR A 8 8.88 4.38 36.75
CA THR A 8 8.60 4.26 35.31
C THR A 8 7.10 4.16 35.08
N VAL A 9 6.58 4.99 34.17
CA VAL A 9 5.24 4.84 33.60
C VAL A 9 5.36 4.13 32.25
N THR A 10 4.46 3.18 32.00
CA THR A 10 4.34 2.47 30.72
C THR A 10 3.09 2.95 30.01
N LEU A 11 3.24 3.28 28.72
CA LEU A 11 2.17 3.72 27.83
C LEU A 11 2.03 2.68 26.72
N VAL A 12 0.89 1.99 26.68
CA VAL A 12 0.60 0.96 25.68
C VAL A 12 -0.48 1.49 24.74
N LEU A 13 -0.12 1.68 23.46
CA LEU A 13 -0.98 2.31 22.47
C LEU A 13 -1.62 1.26 21.55
N THR A 14 -2.92 1.39 21.29
CA THR A 14 -3.67 0.43 20.46
C THR A 14 -4.86 1.06 19.74
N GLU A 15 -5.26 0.44 18.63
CA GLU A 15 -6.48 0.79 17.89
C GLU A 15 -7.75 0.18 18.49
N LYS A 16 -7.61 -0.90 19.29
CA LYS A 16 -8.74 -1.67 19.83
C LYS A 16 -8.56 -1.91 21.33
N LYS A 17 -9.69 -2.06 22.01
CA LYS A 17 -9.74 -2.47 23.42
C LYS A 17 -10.54 -3.76 23.54
N THR A 18 -10.23 -4.54 24.57
CA THR A 18 -11.05 -5.68 24.99
C THR A 18 -12.39 -5.19 25.56
N GLU A 19 -13.34 -6.11 25.76
CA GLU A 19 -14.67 -5.76 26.30
C GLU A 19 -14.60 -5.17 27.71
N ASP A 20 -13.66 -5.62 28.53
CA ASP A 20 -13.36 -5.09 29.87
C ASP A 20 -12.54 -3.79 29.86
N GLY A 21 -12.15 -3.31 28.67
CA GLY A 21 -11.53 -2.00 28.46
C GLY A 21 -10.01 -1.97 28.49
N ALA A 22 -9.35 -3.11 28.63
CA ALA A 22 -7.89 -3.21 28.52
C ALA A 22 -7.40 -3.01 27.08
N ALA A 23 -6.13 -2.63 26.94
CA ALA A 23 -5.49 -2.50 25.63
C ALA A 23 -5.40 -3.87 24.92
N LEU A 24 -5.87 -3.94 23.68
CA LEU A 24 -5.69 -5.12 22.84
C LEU A 24 -4.45 -4.92 21.95
N VAL A 25 -3.30 -5.42 22.42
CA VAL A 25 -1.98 -5.07 21.85
C VAL A 25 -1.57 -5.96 20.67
N ALA A 26 -2.23 -7.09 20.45
CA ALA A 26 -1.89 -8.02 19.38
C ALA A 26 -3.12 -8.52 18.63
N SER A 27 -2.97 -8.69 17.32
CA SER A 27 -3.89 -9.45 16.46
C SER A 27 -3.64 -10.96 16.52
N GLY A 28 -2.70 -11.43 17.36
CA GLY A 28 -2.21 -12.81 17.37
C GLY A 28 -1.16 -13.13 16.31
N LEU A 29 -0.77 -12.15 15.47
CA LEU A 29 0.18 -12.33 14.36
C LEU A 29 1.62 -11.92 14.69
N ILE A 30 1.83 -11.16 15.77
CA ILE A 30 3.13 -10.60 16.13
C ILE A 30 3.38 -10.87 17.62
N ASP A 31 4.48 -11.55 17.92
CA ASP A 31 4.94 -11.85 19.30
C ASP A 31 5.86 -10.74 19.82
N ALA A 32 5.37 -9.50 19.79
CA ALA A 32 6.07 -8.33 20.32
C ALA A 32 5.06 -7.30 20.83
N GLN A 33 5.41 -6.60 21.91
CA GLN A 33 4.61 -5.48 22.42
C GLN A 33 4.90 -4.22 21.58
N LEU A 34 4.38 -4.21 20.35
CA LEU A 34 4.49 -3.06 19.46
C LEU A 34 3.82 -1.83 20.09
N GLN A 35 4.34 -0.64 19.78
CA GLN A 35 3.76 0.64 20.20
C GLN A 35 3.66 0.86 21.72
N THR A 36 4.69 0.44 22.47
CA THR A 36 4.83 0.70 23.91
C THR A 36 5.94 1.69 24.20
N TYR A 37 5.67 2.67 25.06
CA TYR A 37 6.66 3.63 25.53
C TYR A 37 6.86 3.51 27.04
N HIS A 38 8.10 3.65 27.48
CA HIS A 38 8.46 3.73 28.90
C HIS A 38 9.09 5.08 29.20
N TYR A 39 8.57 5.76 30.22
CA TYR A 39 9.13 7.03 30.69
C TYR A 39 9.50 6.91 32.17
N THR A 40 10.77 7.16 32.50
CA THR A 40 11.26 7.14 33.88
C THR A 40 11.39 8.56 34.42
N PHE A 41 10.64 8.86 35.48
CA PHE A 41 10.59 10.18 36.10
C PHE A 41 11.94 10.59 36.68
N LYS A 42 12.31 11.86 36.45
CA LYS A 42 13.39 12.50 37.19
C LYS A 42 12.95 12.91 38.59
N GLY A 43 11.67 13.24 38.76
CA GLY A 43 11.05 13.68 40.00
C GLY A 43 11.24 15.16 40.31
N GLY A 44 10.45 15.66 41.27
CA GLY A 44 10.57 17.00 41.85
C GLY A 44 9.83 18.14 41.12
N ALA A 45 9.26 17.89 39.95
CA ALA A 45 8.43 18.86 39.21
C ALA A 45 7.46 18.16 38.24
N VAL A 46 6.60 18.95 37.59
CA VAL A 46 5.79 18.49 36.45
C VAL A 46 6.72 18.28 35.24
N GLU A 47 6.63 17.11 34.63
CA GLU A 47 7.43 16.69 33.48
C GLU A 47 6.54 16.57 32.23
N HIS A 48 7.09 17.00 31.08
CA HIS A 48 6.47 16.87 29.76
C HIS A 48 7.41 16.08 28.86
N TRP A 49 6.85 15.08 28.17
CA TRP A 49 7.62 14.17 27.33
C TRP A 49 6.80 13.74 26.12
N ALA A 50 7.49 13.56 24.98
CA ALA A 50 6.96 12.97 23.77
C ALA A 50 8.05 12.15 23.08
N PRO A 51 7.71 11.02 22.42
CA PRO A 51 8.66 10.25 21.62
C PRO A 51 9.14 11.08 20.42
N ARG A 52 10.44 11.00 20.09
CA ARG A 52 11.03 11.76 18.96
C ARG A 52 11.45 10.90 17.77
N PHE A 53 11.63 9.60 17.98
CA PHE A 53 12.14 8.66 16.97
C PHE A 53 11.19 7.48 16.74
N SER A 54 9.90 7.69 17.01
CA SER A 54 8.85 6.70 16.83
C SER A 54 7.52 7.42 16.64
N TYR A 55 6.56 6.73 16.03
CA TYR A 55 5.16 7.12 15.99
C TYR A 55 4.28 5.88 16.20
N ALA A 56 3.03 6.10 16.59
CA ALA A 56 2.05 5.04 16.80
C ALA A 56 0.75 5.33 16.05
N GLY A 57 0.16 4.30 15.47
CA GLY A 57 -1.24 4.28 15.03
C GLY A 57 -2.12 3.74 16.16
N PHE A 58 -2.95 4.60 16.74
CA PHE A 58 -3.75 4.25 17.91
C PHE A 58 -5.01 5.11 18.05
N ARG A 59 -5.93 4.61 18.87
CA ARG A 59 -7.11 5.33 19.37
C ARG A 59 -7.19 5.31 20.89
N TYR A 60 -6.66 4.27 21.51
CA TYR A 60 -6.67 4.05 22.95
C TYR A 60 -5.23 3.97 23.47
N MET A 61 -5.02 4.43 24.70
CA MET A 61 -3.75 4.34 25.41
C MET A 61 -4.01 3.82 26.81
N GLN A 62 -3.39 2.70 27.16
CA GLN A 62 -3.35 2.18 28.51
C GLN A 62 -2.12 2.74 29.23
N VAL A 63 -2.33 3.25 30.45
CA VAL A 63 -1.30 3.90 31.27
C VAL A 63 -1.09 3.06 32.52
N GLU A 64 0.13 2.57 32.71
CA GLU A 64 0.49 1.71 33.84
C GLU A 64 1.59 2.36 34.67
N GLY A 65 1.56 2.16 35.98
CA GLY A 65 2.64 2.62 36.87
C GLY A 65 2.62 4.12 37.21
N LEU A 66 1.57 4.87 36.84
CA LEU A 66 1.45 6.30 37.17
C LEU A 66 1.30 6.54 38.69
N GLY A 67 0.62 5.61 39.39
CA GLY A 67 0.36 5.65 40.84
C GLY A 67 -1.03 6.19 41.20
N GLU A 68 -1.64 6.94 40.30
CA GLU A 68 -3.03 7.40 40.36
C GLU A 68 -3.64 7.38 38.95
N ALA A 69 -4.97 7.48 38.84
CA ALA A 69 -5.63 7.54 37.55
C ALA A 69 -5.29 8.86 36.83
N PRO A 70 -4.96 8.83 35.52
CA PRO A 70 -4.68 10.05 34.78
C PRO A 70 -5.94 10.92 34.62
N GLY A 71 -5.77 12.24 34.70
CA GLY A 71 -6.82 13.21 34.35
C GLY A 71 -7.02 13.34 32.83
N GLU A 72 -8.05 14.08 32.41
CA GLU A 72 -8.36 14.30 30.99
C GLU A 72 -7.28 15.06 30.23
N ASP A 73 -6.49 15.87 30.92
CA ASP A 73 -5.37 16.66 30.39
C ASP A 73 -4.03 15.91 30.40
N PHE A 74 -4.03 14.62 30.75
CA PHE A 74 -2.81 13.83 30.88
C PHE A 74 -2.04 13.66 29.57
N VAL A 75 -2.74 13.55 28.44
CA VAL A 75 -2.15 13.36 27.11
C VAL A 75 -2.77 14.27 26.08
N THR A 76 -1.90 14.83 25.23
CA THR A 76 -2.26 15.41 23.95
C THR A 76 -1.73 14.50 22.85
N ALA A 77 -2.59 14.09 21.92
CA ALA A 77 -2.17 13.32 20.75
C ALA A 77 -1.77 14.27 19.62
N GLU A 78 -0.55 14.14 19.11
CA GLU A 78 -0.06 14.88 17.95
C GLU A 78 -0.28 14.03 16.69
N ILE A 79 -1.05 14.57 15.72
CA ILE A 79 -1.25 13.92 14.42
C ILE A 79 -0.04 14.23 13.55
N ILE A 80 0.65 13.19 13.09
CA ILE A 80 1.89 13.30 12.32
C ILE A 80 1.73 12.50 11.04
N HIS A 81 1.97 13.15 9.90
CA HIS A 81 2.05 12.55 8.57
C HIS A 81 2.87 13.47 7.65
N SER A 82 3.15 13.03 6.42
CA SER A 82 3.69 13.89 5.37
C SER A 82 2.80 15.11 5.19
N ASP A 83 3.37 16.31 5.25
CA ASP A 83 2.61 17.55 5.03
C ASP A 83 2.09 17.62 3.58
N VAL A 84 0.83 17.26 3.39
CA VAL A 84 0.14 17.27 2.11
C VAL A 84 -1.06 18.21 2.18
N ALA A 85 -1.20 19.08 1.19
CA ALA A 85 -2.32 20.02 1.15
C ALA A 85 -3.63 19.27 0.84
N PRO A 86 -4.74 19.53 1.54
CA PRO A 86 -6.05 19.08 1.10
C PRO A 86 -6.44 19.85 -0.17
N ILE A 87 -6.75 19.11 -1.25
CA ILE A 87 -7.12 19.70 -2.55
C ILE A 87 -8.52 19.29 -3.01
N GLY A 88 -9.11 18.28 -2.36
CA GLY A 88 -10.47 17.82 -2.62
C GLY A 88 -11.37 17.99 -1.40
N ALA A 89 -12.65 18.21 -1.67
CA ALA A 89 -13.71 18.22 -0.66
C ALA A 89 -14.91 17.44 -1.18
N PHE A 90 -15.60 16.76 -0.28
CA PHE A 90 -16.83 16.03 -0.58
C PHE A 90 -17.81 16.21 0.58
N GLU A 91 -19.06 16.50 0.23
CA GLU A 91 -20.19 16.54 1.14
C GLU A 91 -21.42 16.01 0.43
N SER A 92 -22.29 15.34 1.17
CA SER A 92 -23.56 14.81 0.67
C SER A 92 -24.66 14.98 1.72
N GLY A 93 -25.92 14.80 1.30
CA GLY A 93 -27.06 14.72 2.22
C GLY A 93 -27.11 13.44 3.08
N SER A 94 -26.09 12.56 3.00
CA SER A 94 -25.99 11.33 3.78
C SER A 94 -24.84 11.41 4.77
N ASP A 95 -25.17 11.46 6.06
CA ASP A 95 -24.17 11.44 7.15
C ASP A 95 -23.25 10.22 7.08
N LEU A 96 -23.76 9.09 6.59
CA LEU A 96 -22.96 7.88 6.43
C LEU A 96 -21.85 8.09 5.39
N LEU A 97 -22.17 8.67 4.23
CA LEU A 97 -21.18 8.92 3.18
C LEU A 97 -20.15 9.95 3.64
N ASN A 98 -20.58 10.97 4.37
CA ASN A 98 -19.69 11.98 4.93
C ASN A 98 -18.71 11.37 5.95
N ARG A 99 -19.18 10.42 6.79
CA ARG A 99 -18.31 9.67 7.71
C ARG A 99 -17.36 8.72 7.00
N ILE A 100 -17.80 8.05 5.93
CA ILE A 100 -16.93 7.18 5.11
C ILE A 100 -15.81 8.02 4.51
N GLN A 101 -16.14 9.16 3.91
CA GLN A 101 -15.16 10.09 3.35
C GLN A 101 -14.14 10.56 4.41
N GLN A 102 -14.60 10.99 5.59
CA GLN A 102 -13.71 11.40 6.67
C GLN A 102 -12.79 10.26 7.14
N ALA A 103 -13.33 9.04 7.26
CA ALA A 103 -12.55 7.87 7.62
C ALA A 103 -11.50 7.53 6.56
N SER A 104 -11.85 7.62 5.27
CA SER A 104 -10.91 7.43 4.15
C SER A 104 -9.78 8.47 4.17
N GLN A 105 -10.09 9.75 4.38
CA GLN A 105 -9.08 10.81 4.49
C GLN A 105 -8.14 10.57 5.67
N ASN A 106 -8.68 10.21 6.84
CA ASN A 106 -7.87 9.92 8.01
C ASN A 106 -6.98 8.68 7.79
N ALA A 107 -7.50 7.62 7.16
CA ALA A 107 -6.74 6.42 6.85
C ALA A 107 -5.60 6.68 5.86
N LEU A 108 -5.83 7.53 4.85
CA LEU A 108 -4.80 7.98 3.92
C LEU A 108 -3.70 8.76 4.64
N LEU A 109 -4.06 9.76 5.45
CA LEU A 109 -3.07 10.57 6.17
C LEU A 109 -2.27 9.75 7.19
N ASN A 110 -2.93 8.86 7.94
CA ASN A 110 -2.26 7.98 8.92
C ASN A 110 -1.20 7.08 8.27
N ASN A 111 -1.33 6.78 6.98
CA ASN A 111 -0.40 5.93 6.23
C ASN A 111 0.60 6.73 5.37
N MET A 112 0.64 8.06 5.48
CA MET A 112 1.55 8.88 4.69
C MET A 112 2.77 9.32 5.51
N HIS A 113 3.88 8.61 5.39
CA HIS A 113 5.15 8.94 6.07
C HIS A 113 6.34 8.89 5.09
N GLY A 114 6.37 9.83 4.14
CA GLY A 114 7.33 9.84 3.02
C GLY A 114 7.12 8.72 1.98
N MET A 115 6.12 7.87 2.19
CA MET A 115 5.60 6.80 1.34
C MET A 115 4.14 6.53 1.74
N MET A 116 3.45 5.61 1.07
CA MET A 116 2.13 5.12 1.50
C MET A 116 2.28 3.74 2.13
N SER A 117 2.06 3.63 3.44
CA SER A 117 2.13 2.36 4.16
C SER A 117 0.82 1.57 4.14
N ASP A 118 0.89 0.27 4.45
CA ASP A 118 -0.26 -0.60 4.65
C ASP A 118 -1.03 -0.25 5.94
N THR A 119 -0.32 -0.12 7.05
CA THR A 119 -0.88 0.10 8.38
C THR A 119 -0.01 1.05 9.20
N PRO A 120 -0.61 1.95 10.01
CA PRO A 120 0.16 2.85 10.86
C PRO A 120 0.60 2.21 12.18
N SER A 121 0.08 1.02 12.49
CA SER A 121 0.21 0.37 13.80
C SER A 121 1.24 -0.77 13.81
N LEU A 122 1.16 -1.70 12.86
CA LEU A 122 1.93 -2.95 12.88
C LEU A 122 3.18 -2.88 12.00
N GLU A 123 3.02 -3.03 10.68
CA GLU A 123 4.12 -3.23 9.75
C GLU A 123 4.73 -1.91 9.29
N LYS A 124 3.89 -0.94 8.94
CA LYS A 124 4.29 0.38 8.42
C LYS A 124 5.13 0.28 7.14
N ASN A 125 4.88 -0.75 6.34
CA ASN A 125 5.61 -1.08 5.14
C ASN A 125 4.95 -0.45 3.92
N GLY A 126 5.75 0.01 2.96
CA GLY A 126 5.25 0.58 1.71
C GLY A 126 4.77 -0.49 0.71
N TRP A 127 3.74 -1.24 1.08
CA TRP A 127 3.15 -2.26 0.21
C TRP A 127 2.55 -1.61 -1.05
N THR A 128 3.04 -2.03 -2.22
CA THR A 128 2.76 -1.33 -3.48
C THR A 128 1.33 -1.56 -3.99
N GLY A 129 0.75 -2.74 -3.76
CA GLY A 129 -0.64 -3.06 -4.12
C GLY A 129 -1.67 -2.26 -3.34
N ASP A 130 -1.48 -2.09 -2.03
CA ASP A 130 -2.31 -1.24 -1.17
C ASP A 130 -2.28 0.20 -1.66
N ALA A 131 -1.08 0.65 -2.07
CA ALA A 131 -0.89 1.98 -2.57
C ALA A 131 -1.57 2.22 -3.92
N GLN A 132 -1.51 1.28 -4.87
CA GLN A 132 -2.20 1.46 -6.15
C GLN A 132 -3.73 1.38 -6.00
N ALA A 133 -4.22 0.51 -5.12
CA ALA A 133 -5.65 0.42 -4.81
C ALA A 133 -6.23 1.70 -4.19
N SER A 134 -5.39 2.46 -3.46
CA SER A 134 -5.78 3.72 -2.81
C SER A 134 -5.35 4.99 -3.56
N ALA A 135 -4.59 4.86 -4.66
CA ALA A 135 -3.96 5.98 -5.36
C ALA A 135 -4.98 7.02 -5.84
N ALA A 136 -6.06 6.59 -6.49
CA ALA A 136 -7.10 7.50 -6.97
C ALA A 136 -7.75 8.30 -5.83
N ALA A 137 -8.01 7.65 -4.69
CA ALA A 137 -8.56 8.32 -3.52
C ALA A 137 -7.57 9.34 -2.94
N ALA A 138 -6.28 9.01 -2.87
CA ALA A 138 -5.25 9.95 -2.44
C ALA A 138 -5.13 11.15 -3.39
N GLY A 139 -5.08 10.90 -4.71
CA GLY A 139 -4.88 11.92 -5.74
C GLY A 139 -6.03 12.93 -5.86
N VAL A 140 -7.26 12.54 -5.54
CA VAL A 140 -8.40 13.48 -5.52
C VAL A 140 -8.54 14.24 -4.20
N ASN A 141 -8.00 13.71 -3.10
CA ASN A 141 -8.13 14.34 -1.77
C ASN A 141 -6.94 15.25 -1.44
N PHE A 142 -5.72 14.88 -1.82
CA PHE A 142 -4.49 15.51 -1.33
C PHE A 142 -3.49 15.86 -2.44
N GLY A 143 -2.65 16.86 -2.19
CA GLY A 143 -1.55 17.27 -3.05
C GLY A 143 -0.37 16.29 -2.98
N MET A 144 -0.45 15.21 -3.76
CA MET A 144 0.47 14.07 -3.70
C MET A 144 1.80 14.25 -4.43
N VAL A 145 1.98 15.32 -5.22
CA VAL A 145 3.17 15.52 -6.09
C VAL A 145 4.48 15.20 -5.38
N ARG A 146 4.71 15.76 -4.18
CA ARG A 146 5.97 15.60 -3.44
C ARG A 146 6.19 14.16 -2.97
N VAL A 147 5.15 13.56 -2.37
CA VAL A 147 5.21 12.21 -1.80
C VAL A 147 5.42 11.18 -2.91
N TRP A 148 4.61 11.24 -3.97
CA TRP A 148 4.70 10.28 -5.07
C TRP A 148 5.92 10.48 -5.95
N THR A 149 6.39 11.71 -6.18
CA THR A 149 7.66 11.92 -6.93
C THR A 149 8.84 11.28 -6.19
N LYS A 150 8.93 11.49 -4.87
CA LYS A 150 9.98 10.86 -4.05
C LYS A 150 9.80 9.35 -4.05
N TRP A 151 8.60 8.85 -3.81
CA TRP A 151 8.39 7.42 -3.65
C TRP A 151 8.58 6.65 -4.97
N LEU A 152 8.14 7.19 -6.11
CA LEU A 152 8.44 6.62 -7.43
C LEU A 152 9.96 6.62 -7.75
N ALA A 153 10.75 7.50 -7.13
CA ALA A 153 12.21 7.37 -7.19
C ALA A 153 12.69 6.14 -6.40
N ASP A 154 12.15 5.91 -5.19
CA ASP A 154 12.44 4.71 -4.40
C ASP A 154 12.07 3.41 -5.16
N PHE A 155 11.00 3.41 -5.96
CA PHE A 155 10.64 2.28 -6.83
C PHE A 155 11.75 1.93 -7.82
N ARG A 156 12.35 2.96 -8.44
CA ARG A 156 13.46 2.75 -9.39
C ARG A 156 14.71 2.24 -8.68
N ASP A 157 14.97 2.77 -7.49
CA ASP A 157 16.13 2.37 -6.68
C ASP A 157 15.98 0.93 -6.13
N ALA A 158 14.74 0.51 -5.85
CA ALA A 158 14.43 -0.84 -5.36
C ALA A 158 14.33 -1.89 -6.47
N GLN A 159 14.12 -1.50 -7.74
CA GLN A 159 13.95 -2.43 -8.84
C GLN A 159 15.23 -3.26 -9.07
N ALA A 160 15.12 -4.59 -8.99
CA ALA A 160 16.24 -5.50 -9.15
C ALA A 160 16.84 -5.43 -10.56
N VAL A 161 18.09 -5.89 -10.74
CA VAL A 161 18.76 -5.93 -12.05
C VAL A 161 17.96 -6.76 -13.08
N SER A 162 17.28 -7.82 -12.63
CA SER A 162 16.37 -8.64 -13.45
C SER A 162 15.20 -7.86 -14.04
N GLY A 163 14.81 -6.73 -13.45
CA GLY A 163 13.60 -5.96 -13.79
C GLY A 163 12.45 -6.16 -12.80
N GLU A 164 12.58 -7.12 -11.89
CA GLU A 164 11.62 -7.37 -10.81
C GLU A 164 11.46 -6.15 -9.88
N LEU A 165 10.22 -5.86 -9.50
CA LEU A 165 9.91 -4.87 -8.48
C LEU A 165 9.50 -5.61 -7.21
N PRO A 166 10.01 -5.22 -6.03
CA PRO A 166 9.54 -5.81 -4.80
C PRO A 166 8.13 -5.33 -4.42
N GLU A 167 7.35 -6.19 -3.75
CA GLU A 167 5.99 -5.86 -3.29
C GLU A 167 5.99 -4.77 -2.21
N ILE A 168 7.12 -4.55 -1.54
CA ILE A 168 7.32 -3.49 -0.56
C ILE A 168 8.39 -2.53 -1.07
N VAL A 169 8.08 -1.24 -1.10
CA VAL A 169 9.05 -0.19 -1.46
C VAL A 169 9.01 0.91 -0.40
N PRO A 170 10.15 1.30 0.21
CA PRO A 170 11.49 0.73 0.05
C PRO A 170 11.59 -0.71 0.55
N SER A 171 12.44 -1.51 -0.10
CA SER A 171 12.60 -2.93 0.23
C SER A 171 13.86 -3.21 1.06
N THR A 172 13.91 -4.40 1.65
CA THR A 172 15.12 -4.97 2.24
C THR A 172 15.55 -6.19 1.40
N PRO A 173 16.83 -6.59 1.40
CA PRO A 173 17.28 -7.82 0.72
C PRO A 173 16.64 -9.11 1.26
N TYR A 174 15.83 -9.03 2.32
CA TYR A 174 15.31 -10.18 3.04
C TYR A 174 13.82 -10.43 2.80
N TYR A 175 13.12 -9.56 2.08
CA TYR A 175 11.68 -9.70 1.88
C TYR A 175 11.24 -9.01 0.58
N GLY A 176 10.28 -9.61 -0.12
CA GLY A 176 9.66 -9.02 -1.30
C GLY A 176 10.47 -9.11 -2.57
N PHE A 177 11.44 -10.02 -2.69
CA PHE A 177 12.00 -10.38 -4.01
C PHE A 177 11.99 -11.89 -4.19
N ASP A 178 12.05 -12.35 -5.44
CA ASP A 178 12.26 -13.76 -5.77
C ASP A 178 13.47 -14.31 -5.01
N GLN A 179 13.29 -15.50 -4.45
CA GLN A 179 14.30 -16.23 -3.67
C GLN A 179 14.79 -15.54 -2.39
N THR A 180 14.08 -14.53 -1.88
CA THR A 180 14.37 -13.95 -0.55
C THR A 180 13.66 -14.72 0.56
N PRO A 181 14.20 -14.74 1.80
CA PRO A 181 13.47 -15.29 2.94
C PRO A 181 12.05 -14.71 3.08
N GLY A 182 11.13 -15.49 3.64
CA GLY A 182 9.75 -15.02 3.86
C GLY A 182 8.74 -15.67 2.92
N TRP A 183 7.79 -14.89 2.42
CA TRP A 183 6.58 -15.41 1.80
C TRP A 183 6.81 -15.77 0.34
N SER A 184 6.97 -17.05 0.03
CA SER A 184 7.17 -17.50 -1.35
C SER A 184 6.01 -17.21 -2.32
N TYR A 185 4.85 -16.79 -1.78
CA TYR A 185 3.71 -16.32 -2.56
C TYR A 185 3.95 -14.97 -3.25
N ILE A 186 4.90 -14.17 -2.75
CA ILE A 186 5.32 -12.88 -3.31
C ILE A 186 6.69 -12.97 -3.99
N TRP A 187 7.06 -14.17 -4.47
CA TRP A 187 8.27 -14.35 -5.26
C TRP A 187 7.93 -14.26 -6.74
N GLY A 188 8.71 -13.45 -7.44
CA GLY A 188 8.51 -13.21 -8.86
C GLY A 188 7.53 -12.08 -9.13
N PRO A 189 6.95 -12.00 -10.34
CA PRO A 189 6.00 -10.94 -10.63
C PRO A 189 4.73 -11.11 -9.80
N THR A 190 4.30 -10.03 -9.13
CA THR A 190 2.99 -9.93 -8.50
C THR A 190 2.22 -8.80 -9.19
N PRO A 191 1.56 -9.06 -10.34
CA PRO A 191 1.03 -8.00 -11.21
C PRO A 191 0.13 -6.97 -10.53
N SER A 192 -0.67 -7.36 -9.53
CA SER A 192 -1.54 -6.45 -8.78
C SER A 192 -0.79 -5.49 -7.83
N TRP A 193 0.44 -5.84 -7.43
CA TRP A 193 1.37 -4.98 -6.68
C TRP A 193 2.29 -4.21 -7.63
N ASP A 194 2.83 -4.88 -8.65
CA ASP A 194 3.67 -4.32 -9.72
C ASP A 194 3.03 -3.12 -10.42
N ALA A 195 1.70 -3.17 -10.61
CA ALA A 195 0.92 -2.14 -11.28
C ALA A 195 1.04 -0.75 -10.62
N ALA A 196 1.45 -0.66 -9.36
CA ALA A 196 1.66 0.61 -8.65
C ALA A 196 2.63 1.55 -9.38
N MET A 197 3.70 1.02 -9.98
CA MET A 197 4.65 1.83 -10.75
C MET A 197 3.99 2.53 -11.94
N PHE A 198 2.91 1.95 -12.49
CA PHE A 198 2.16 2.48 -13.61
C PHE A 198 1.03 3.38 -13.14
N VAL A 199 0.17 2.88 -12.24
CA VAL A 199 -1.03 3.56 -11.73
C VAL A 199 -0.68 4.90 -11.12
N ILE A 200 0.31 4.92 -10.22
CA ILE A 200 0.70 6.16 -9.53
C ILE A 200 1.29 7.17 -10.52
N SER A 201 2.10 6.72 -11.48
CA SER A 201 2.67 7.61 -12.50
C SER A 201 1.61 8.21 -13.44
N ASP A 202 0.58 7.43 -13.77
CA ASP A 202 -0.55 7.85 -14.61
C ASP A 202 -1.52 8.76 -13.85
N ASP A 203 -1.79 8.48 -12.57
CA ASP A 203 -2.50 9.40 -11.67
C ASP A 203 -1.77 10.74 -11.59
N MET A 204 -0.45 10.74 -11.42
CA MET A 204 0.35 11.97 -11.43
C MET A 204 0.22 12.75 -12.74
N LEU A 205 0.29 12.06 -13.89
CA LEU A 205 0.08 12.70 -15.19
C LEU A 205 -1.35 13.28 -15.30
N ARG A 206 -2.38 12.52 -14.92
CA ARG A 206 -3.78 12.96 -15.03
C ARG A 206 -4.12 14.13 -14.12
N HIS A 207 -3.63 14.11 -12.88
CA HIS A 207 -3.95 15.15 -11.90
C HIS A 207 -3.10 16.41 -12.04
N TYR A 208 -1.84 16.29 -12.49
CA TYR A 208 -0.90 17.42 -12.51
C TYR A 208 -0.41 17.80 -13.91
N GLY A 209 -0.68 17.01 -14.95
CA GLY A 209 -0.35 17.31 -16.34
C GLY A 209 1.14 17.24 -16.68
N ASP A 210 1.98 16.70 -15.80
CA ASP A 210 3.43 16.70 -15.97
C ASP A 210 3.95 15.39 -16.58
N ALA A 211 4.12 15.35 -17.90
CA ALA A 211 4.63 14.19 -18.63
C ALA A 211 6.07 13.80 -18.28
N ARG A 212 6.83 14.64 -17.55
CA ARG A 212 8.18 14.27 -17.09
C ARG A 212 8.16 13.06 -16.15
N ILE A 213 7.05 12.84 -15.43
CA ILE A 213 6.93 11.65 -14.57
C ILE A 213 6.96 10.37 -15.41
N ILE A 214 6.22 10.33 -16.52
CA ILE A 214 6.20 9.21 -17.46
C ILE A 214 7.59 8.99 -18.06
N ALA A 215 8.24 10.06 -18.52
CA ALA A 215 9.60 9.98 -19.03
C ALA A 215 10.59 9.39 -18.01
N SER A 216 10.46 9.79 -16.73
CA SER A 216 11.35 9.32 -15.66
C SER A 216 11.10 7.88 -15.22
N MET A 217 9.89 7.35 -15.45
CA MET A 217 9.50 5.99 -15.05
C MET A 217 9.55 4.99 -16.20
N TYR A 218 9.56 5.45 -17.44
CA TYR A 218 9.39 4.61 -18.63
C TYR A 218 10.36 3.41 -18.69
N GLU A 219 11.65 3.63 -18.48
CA GLU A 219 12.63 2.54 -18.58
C GLU A 219 12.46 1.50 -17.46
N ALA A 220 12.08 1.94 -16.24
CA ALA A 220 11.78 1.02 -15.14
C ALA A 220 10.50 0.21 -15.41
N GLN A 221 9.44 0.88 -15.89
CA GLN A 221 8.18 0.25 -16.30
C GLN A 221 8.41 -0.77 -17.43
N LYS A 222 9.24 -0.42 -18.41
CA LYS A 222 9.62 -1.31 -19.50
C LYS A 222 10.35 -2.56 -19.01
N ARG A 223 11.34 -2.39 -18.13
CA ARG A 223 12.09 -3.51 -17.52
C ARG A 223 11.19 -4.44 -16.71
N LEU A 224 10.21 -3.88 -15.99
CA LEU A 224 9.23 -4.66 -15.23
C LEU A 224 8.35 -5.49 -16.16
N VAL A 225 7.78 -4.89 -17.21
CA VAL A 225 7.00 -5.64 -18.22
C VAL A 225 7.84 -6.70 -18.92
N ASP A 226 9.08 -6.36 -19.32
CA ASP A 226 9.99 -7.32 -19.97
C ASP A 226 10.32 -8.49 -18.99
N TYR A 227 10.50 -8.23 -17.70
CA TYR A 227 10.63 -9.26 -16.65
C TYR A 227 9.37 -10.10 -16.49
N THR A 228 8.20 -9.49 -16.29
CA THR A 228 6.92 -10.21 -16.16
C THR A 228 6.64 -11.09 -17.38
N SER A 229 7.08 -10.67 -18.57
CA SER A 229 6.92 -11.44 -19.82
C SER A 229 7.71 -12.75 -19.85
N THR A 230 8.69 -12.95 -18.96
CA THR A 230 9.37 -14.26 -18.84
C THR A 230 8.56 -15.29 -18.06
N PHE A 231 7.52 -14.85 -17.33
CA PHE A 231 6.63 -15.70 -16.55
C PHE A 231 5.24 -15.82 -17.18
N ILE A 232 4.73 -14.72 -17.76
CA ILE A 232 3.40 -14.63 -18.36
C ILE A 232 3.54 -14.67 -19.89
N THR A 233 3.60 -15.88 -20.44
CA THR A 233 4.00 -16.13 -21.83
C THR A 233 2.84 -16.59 -22.72
N ALA A 234 2.99 -16.40 -24.03
CA ALA A 234 2.10 -16.95 -25.03
C ALA A 234 2.07 -18.50 -24.99
N PRO A 235 0.97 -19.15 -25.39
CA PRO A 235 -0.26 -18.55 -25.94
C PRO A 235 -1.33 -18.21 -24.89
N ASP A 236 -1.11 -18.61 -23.64
CA ASP A 236 -2.15 -18.57 -22.60
C ASP A 236 -2.07 -17.35 -21.69
N PHE A 237 -0.87 -16.78 -21.50
CA PHE A 237 -0.64 -15.59 -20.69
C PHE A 237 -1.18 -15.70 -19.26
N THR A 238 -1.01 -16.87 -18.62
CA THR A 238 -1.53 -17.16 -17.27
C THR A 238 -0.42 -17.26 -16.25
N TYR A 239 -0.67 -16.84 -15.01
CA TYR A 239 0.27 -16.98 -13.91
C TYR A 239 -0.46 -17.13 -12.57
N ALA A 240 -0.24 -18.24 -11.86
CA ALA A 240 -1.04 -18.61 -10.70
C ALA A 240 -0.36 -18.30 -9.34
N LYS A 241 0.70 -17.50 -9.33
CA LYS A 241 1.37 -17.03 -8.10
C LYS A 241 1.17 -15.51 -7.93
N GLY A 242 1.44 -15.02 -6.72
CA GLY A 242 1.12 -13.66 -6.29
C GLY A 242 -0.07 -13.62 -5.34
N LEU A 243 -0.48 -12.40 -4.98
CA LEU A 243 -1.48 -12.15 -3.93
C LEU A 243 -2.93 -12.06 -4.45
N GLY A 244 -3.13 -11.85 -5.75
CA GLY A 244 -4.44 -11.76 -6.38
C GLY A 244 -5.36 -10.71 -5.76
N ASP A 245 -6.63 -11.08 -5.50
CA ASP A 245 -7.64 -10.24 -4.82
C ASP A 245 -7.55 -10.40 -3.28
N TYR A 246 -6.40 -9.99 -2.74
CA TYR A 246 -6.07 -10.20 -1.34
C TYR A 246 -7.10 -9.57 -0.38
N ALA A 247 -7.46 -10.30 0.68
CA ALA A 247 -8.38 -9.87 1.74
C ALA A 247 -9.82 -9.47 1.30
N GLY A 248 -10.25 -9.83 0.09
CA GLY A 248 -11.65 -9.73 -0.34
C GLY A 248 -12.64 -10.55 0.51
N LYS A 249 -13.90 -10.10 0.59
CA LYS A 249 -14.98 -10.80 1.30
C LYS A 249 -15.67 -11.81 0.36
N GLY A 250 -15.27 -13.08 0.39
CA GLY A 250 -15.91 -14.15 -0.38
C GLY A 250 -14.93 -15.24 -0.83
N PRO A 251 -15.36 -16.19 -1.69
CA PRO A 251 -14.40 -17.06 -2.36
C PRO A 251 -13.48 -16.20 -3.24
N PHE A 252 -12.17 -16.27 -3.02
CA PHE A 252 -11.20 -15.57 -3.85
C PHE A 252 -11.28 -16.09 -5.28
N GLY A 253 -11.29 -15.17 -6.25
CA GLY A 253 -11.05 -15.53 -7.64
C GLY A 253 -9.65 -16.16 -7.78
N PRO A 254 -9.42 -17.03 -8.78
CA PRO A 254 -8.12 -17.63 -8.99
C PRO A 254 -7.11 -16.53 -9.33
N VAL A 255 -5.91 -16.62 -8.73
CA VAL A 255 -4.83 -15.65 -8.88
C VAL A 255 -4.50 -15.40 -10.36
N ASP A 256 -4.61 -16.45 -11.19
CA ASP A 256 -4.35 -16.35 -12.62
C ASP A 256 -5.25 -15.36 -13.37
N ALA A 257 -6.52 -15.19 -12.97
CA ALA A 257 -7.41 -14.22 -13.55
C ALA A 257 -6.92 -12.80 -13.22
N THR A 258 -6.62 -12.55 -11.96
CA THR A 258 -6.11 -11.24 -11.52
C THR A 258 -4.74 -10.92 -12.15
N ALA A 259 -3.80 -11.88 -12.17
CA ALA A 259 -2.47 -11.69 -12.71
C ALA A 259 -2.50 -11.37 -14.21
N SER A 260 -3.31 -12.11 -14.99
CA SER A 260 -3.45 -11.89 -16.44
C SER A 260 -4.09 -10.54 -16.75
N ALA A 261 -5.11 -10.14 -15.97
CA ALA A 261 -5.79 -8.85 -16.12
C ALA A 261 -4.86 -7.67 -15.78
N TYR A 262 -4.11 -7.75 -14.69
CA TYR A 262 -3.13 -6.73 -14.34
C TYR A 262 -1.95 -6.69 -15.30
N TYR A 263 -1.49 -7.82 -15.83
CA TYR A 263 -0.47 -7.83 -16.89
C TYR A 263 -0.97 -7.13 -18.16
N PHE A 264 -2.20 -7.43 -18.61
CA PHE A 264 -2.84 -6.69 -19.70
C PHE A 264 -2.88 -5.18 -19.40
N TYR A 265 -3.23 -4.79 -18.18
CA TYR A 265 -3.31 -3.40 -17.77
C TYR A 265 -1.95 -2.70 -17.81
N MET A 266 -0.91 -3.30 -17.22
CA MET A 266 0.46 -2.77 -17.23
C MET A 266 1.02 -2.63 -18.64
N VAL A 267 0.88 -3.65 -19.49
CA VAL A 267 1.33 -3.60 -20.89
C VAL A 267 0.58 -2.52 -21.68
N SER A 268 -0.73 -2.39 -21.45
CA SER A 268 -1.55 -1.33 -22.08
C SER A 268 -1.13 0.07 -21.63
N MET A 269 -0.80 0.25 -20.35
CA MET A 269 -0.26 1.52 -19.84
C MET A 269 1.11 1.82 -20.43
N LEU A 270 2.00 0.82 -20.52
CA LEU A 270 3.32 0.99 -21.12
C LEU A 270 3.23 1.39 -22.60
N SER A 271 2.33 0.79 -23.38
CA SER A 271 2.07 1.18 -24.77
C SER A 271 1.63 2.65 -24.87
N ARG A 272 0.71 3.11 -24.02
CA ARG A 272 0.29 4.53 -23.98
C ARG A 272 1.41 5.47 -23.55
N ASN A 273 2.22 5.06 -22.58
CA ASN A 273 3.37 5.82 -22.11
C ASN A 273 4.43 5.94 -23.23
N ALA A 274 4.69 4.86 -23.97
CA ALA A 274 5.56 4.86 -25.13
C ALA A 274 5.08 5.85 -26.20
N ALA A 275 3.79 5.82 -26.52
CA ALA A 275 3.17 6.76 -27.46
C ALA A 275 3.28 8.22 -27.00
N THR A 276 3.05 8.49 -25.71
CA THR A 276 3.20 9.82 -25.09
C THR A 276 4.62 10.36 -25.25
N LEU A 277 5.63 9.49 -25.26
CA LEU A 277 7.04 9.84 -25.44
C LEU A 277 7.51 9.78 -26.90
N GLY A 278 6.63 9.48 -27.85
CA GLY A 278 6.98 9.33 -29.27
C GLY A 278 7.78 8.06 -29.61
N LYS A 279 7.81 7.06 -28.72
CA LYS A 279 8.45 5.75 -28.93
C LYS A 279 7.52 4.82 -29.71
N THR A 280 7.36 5.08 -31.01
CA THR A 280 6.36 4.41 -31.87
C THR A 280 6.51 2.90 -31.95
N ASP A 281 7.75 2.39 -32.02
CA ASP A 281 8.01 0.95 -32.15
C ASP A 281 7.65 0.20 -30.86
N ASP A 282 8.00 0.77 -29.71
CA ASP A 282 7.61 0.23 -28.40
C ASP A 282 6.08 0.29 -28.23
N ALA A 283 5.44 1.40 -28.61
CA ALA A 283 3.99 1.54 -28.54
C ALA A 283 3.28 0.43 -29.31
N ALA A 284 3.69 0.19 -30.57
CA ALA A 284 3.14 -0.86 -31.42
C ALA A 284 3.44 -2.27 -30.87
N ARG A 285 4.65 -2.50 -30.37
CA ARG A 285 5.03 -3.79 -29.75
C ARG A 285 4.15 -4.12 -28.56
N TYR A 286 4.02 -3.19 -27.61
CA TYR A 286 3.24 -3.43 -26.39
C TYR A 286 1.73 -3.45 -26.67
N GLU A 287 1.24 -2.71 -27.67
CA GLU A 287 -0.14 -2.83 -28.14
C GLU A 287 -0.43 -4.25 -28.67
N ALA A 288 0.48 -4.82 -29.46
CA ALA A 288 0.34 -6.18 -29.97
C ALA A 288 0.36 -7.24 -28.86
N ILE A 289 1.17 -7.05 -27.82
CA ILE A 289 1.17 -7.93 -26.64
C ILE A 289 -0.15 -7.80 -25.89
N ALA A 290 -0.62 -6.57 -25.61
CA ALA A 290 -1.89 -6.34 -24.94
C ALA A 290 -3.07 -6.98 -25.70
N ALA A 291 -3.06 -6.92 -27.04
CA ALA A 291 -4.07 -7.58 -27.86
C ALA A 291 -4.07 -9.11 -27.67
N GLN A 292 -2.90 -9.74 -27.66
CA GLN A 292 -2.77 -11.19 -27.43
C GLN A 292 -3.22 -11.60 -26.02
N VAL A 293 -2.84 -10.84 -24.99
CA VAL A 293 -3.28 -11.11 -23.61
C VAL A 293 -4.81 -10.99 -23.51
N ARG A 294 -5.41 -9.96 -24.12
CA ARG A 294 -6.87 -9.78 -24.17
C ARG A 294 -7.58 -10.97 -24.82
N GLU A 295 -7.08 -11.45 -25.95
CA GLU A 295 -7.63 -12.63 -26.65
C GLU A 295 -7.52 -13.89 -25.79
N ALA A 296 -6.38 -14.12 -25.15
CA ALA A 296 -6.18 -15.25 -24.24
C ALA A 296 -7.08 -15.19 -23.01
N TYR A 297 -7.20 -14.01 -22.40
CA TYR A 297 -8.09 -13.78 -21.26
C TYR A 297 -9.55 -14.07 -21.61
N ASN A 298 -10.03 -13.54 -22.74
CA ASN A 298 -11.39 -13.78 -23.20
C ASN A 298 -11.63 -15.27 -23.52
N ARG A 299 -10.69 -15.91 -24.22
CA ARG A 299 -10.80 -17.36 -24.51
C ARG A 299 -10.94 -18.20 -23.23
N LYS A 300 -10.28 -17.78 -22.15
CA LYS A 300 -10.26 -18.54 -20.89
C LYS A 300 -11.44 -18.22 -19.97
N TYR A 301 -11.80 -16.95 -19.81
CA TYR A 301 -12.72 -16.51 -18.76
C TYR A 301 -14.07 -16.03 -19.27
N TRP A 302 -14.23 -15.65 -20.55
CA TRP A 302 -15.51 -15.16 -21.07
C TRP A 302 -16.47 -16.31 -21.39
N ASP A 303 -17.66 -16.27 -20.79
CA ASP A 303 -18.78 -17.14 -21.14
C ASP A 303 -19.78 -16.39 -22.03
N ALA A 304 -19.83 -16.77 -23.30
CA ALA A 304 -20.72 -16.19 -24.29
C ALA A 304 -22.22 -16.49 -24.05
N GLN A 305 -22.54 -17.55 -23.30
CA GLN A 305 -23.94 -17.89 -23.00
C GLN A 305 -24.49 -17.01 -21.88
N THR A 306 -23.69 -16.79 -20.84
CA THR A 306 -24.10 -15.99 -19.67
C THR A 306 -23.72 -14.52 -19.77
N HIS A 307 -22.92 -14.13 -20.77
CA HIS A 307 -22.33 -12.80 -20.94
C HIS A 307 -21.57 -12.35 -19.69
N ARG A 308 -20.85 -13.27 -19.04
CA ARG A 308 -20.10 -13.03 -17.82
C ARG A 308 -18.70 -13.58 -17.94
N TYR A 309 -17.76 -12.93 -17.25
CA TYR A 309 -16.49 -13.56 -16.96
C TYR A 309 -16.70 -14.56 -15.82
N VAL A 310 -16.37 -15.82 -16.05
CA VAL A 310 -16.54 -16.92 -15.10
C VAL A 310 -15.17 -17.41 -14.69
N THR A 311 -14.81 -17.15 -13.44
CA THR A 311 -13.70 -17.81 -12.79
C THR A 311 -14.23 -19.09 -12.15
N ARG A 312 -13.87 -20.25 -12.70
CA ARG A 312 -14.17 -21.51 -12.02
C ARG A 312 -13.34 -21.50 -10.74
N ALA A 313 -13.99 -21.62 -9.57
CA ALA A 313 -13.29 -21.77 -8.31
C ALA A 313 -12.31 -22.94 -8.47
N ILE A 314 -11.02 -22.69 -8.23
CA ILE A 314 -10.09 -23.78 -8.01
C ILE A 314 -10.52 -24.36 -6.67
N GLU A 315 -11.02 -25.59 -6.65
CA GLU A 315 -11.08 -26.36 -5.42
C GLU A 315 -9.65 -26.38 -4.89
N ASN A 316 -9.39 -25.64 -3.82
CA ASN A 316 -8.11 -25.71 -3.11
C ASN A 316 -7.94 -27.18 -2.69
N GLY A 317 -7.02 -27.88 -3.36
CA GLY A 317 -6.51 -29.17 -2.90
C GLY A 317 -5.66 -29.00 -1.64
#